data_AF-A0A9P6T602-F1
#
_entry.id   AF-A0A9P6T602-F1
#
_cell.length_a   1.000
_cell.length_b   1.000
_cell.length_c   1.000
_cell.angle_alpha   90.00
_cell.angle_beta   90.00
_cell.angle_gamma   90.00
#
_symmetry.space_group_name_H-M   'P 1'
#
loop_
_entity.id
_entity.type
_entity.pdbx_description
1 polymer ?
#
loop_
_entity_poly.entity_id
_entity_poly.type
_entity_poly.pdbx_seq_one_letter_code
_entity_poly.pdbx_strand_id
1 'polypeptide(L)'
;MKSLHYERLSNKNEENQTTNNNNSTIKNWRSLILILSSCIFIFTLNFSLKKPNLNKFESINGYFIQSNLETDPQSFNVYDPNVSFGLINKLGWKSFFKSINKLNQINSSQKIYYKVIFAARHGQGFHNLAETKYGTIMWDCKWSELNGDGNLTWGPDARLSEQGKSEVIIAKKAWEREISNGLPLPELMIVSPLSRAIETMKITGLWGFLGPAEIREQWRENIGLHTCDRRRKKSEILNEFNHTVIKFEKDFKEEDELWDPIYQETSQQLDIRIRKALGQLFNEKSTHQFISITAHSGVISSLLRVIGHRDYPTQTGGMIPLVVKASWEPSHTIPPLPGPSGIRPNCPT
;
A
#
# COMPACT_ATOMS: atom_id res chain seq x y z
N MET A 1 -51.71 3.05 -14.55
CA MET A 1 -51.88 2.14 -13.40
C MET A 1 -52.91 1.07 -13.76
N LYS A 2 -52.66 -0.20 -13.40
CA LYS A 2 -53.62 -1.31 -13.33
C LYS A 2 -53.24 -2.07 -12.05
N SER A 3 -54.09 -2.13 -11.02
CA SER A 3 -55.23 -3.06 -10.86
C SER A 3 -54.78 -4.48 -10.50
N LEU A 4 -54.99 -4.88 -9.24
CA LEU A 4 -55.08 -6.29 -8.75
C LEU A 4 -55.37 -6.33 -7.24
N HIS A 5 -56.58 -6.71 -6.80
CA HIS A 5 -56.80 -7.40 -5.50
C HIS A 5 -58.22 -7.95 -5.30
N TYR A 6 -58.35 -8.85 -4.30
CA TYR A 6 -59.57 -9.47 -3.74
C TYR A 6 -60.32 -10.50 -4.64
N GLU A 7 -60.92 -11.60 -4.15
CA GLU A 7 -61.13 -12.06 -2.75
C GLU A 7 -61.22 -13.61 -2.55
N ARG A 8 -61.08 -14.04 -1.27
CA ARG A 8 -61.54 -15.25 -0.51
C ARG A 8 -62.14 -16.48 -1.24
N LEU A 9 -61.68 -17.72 -1.00
CA LEU A 9 -61.78 -18.65 0.17
C LEU A 9 -63.03 -19.57 0.23
N SER A 10 -62.77 -20.83 0.64
CA SER A 10 -63.66 -21.81 1.32
C SER A 10 -64.81 -22.49 0.54
N ASN A 11 -64.76 -23.84 0.47
CA ASN A 11 -65.63 -24.67 1.34
C ASN A 11 -65.46 -26.21 1.22
N LYS A 12 -65.61 -26.85 2.41
CA LYS A 12 -66.14 -28.19 2.72
C LYS A 12 -65.34 -29.49 2.49
N ASN A 13 -65.73 -30.49 3.30
CA ASN A 13 -65.19 -31.84 3.48
C ASN A 13 -66.31 -32.89 3.28
N GLU A 14 -65.94 -34.17 3.14
CA GLU A 14 -66.62 -35.41 3.61
C GLU A 14 -65.62 -36.56 3.32
N GLU A 15 -65.04 -37.32 4.27
CA GLU A 15 -65.60 -38.35 5.16
C GLU A 15 -66.30 -39.50 4.39
N ASN A 16 -65.96 -40.80 4.51
CA ASN A 16 -65.67 -41.61 5.72
C ASN A 16 -64.94 -42.96 5.41
N GLN A 17 -64.10 -43.44 6.35
CA GLN A 17 -63.88 -44.86 6.81
C GLN A 17 -63.41 -45.95 5.78
N THR A 18 -62.87 -47.13 6.13
CA THR A 18 -62.92 -47.97 7.36
C THR A 18 -61.69 -48.92 7.54
N THR A 19 -61.48 -49.43 8.78
CA THR A 19 -60.81 -50.70 9.18
C THR A 19 -59.27 -50.87 9.16
N ASN A 20 -58.77 -51.84 9.95
CA ASN A 20 -57.39 -51.99 10.46
C ASN A 20 -56.78 -53.41 10.27
N ASN A 21 -55.45 -53.46 10.22
CA ASN A 21 -54.51 -54.51 10.72
C ASN A 21 -54.75 -56.02 10.48
N ASN A 22 -53.70 -56.71 9.99
CA ASN A 22 -53.08 -57.84 10.72
C ASN A 22 -51.65 -58.17 10.23
N ASN A 23 -50.93 -59.05 10.95
CA ASN A 23 -49.46 -59.19 10.92
C ASN A 23 -48.89 -60.47 10.26
N SER A 24 -47.57 -60.41 9.97
CA SER A 24 -46.58 -61.51 9.77
C SER A 24 -46.72 -62.41 8.51
N THR A 25 -45.70 -63.15 8.01
CA THR A 25 -44.40 -63.56 8.60
C THR A 25 -43.30 -63.87 7.54
N ILE A 26 -42.06 -63.39 7.77
CA ILE A 26 -40.71 -63.88 7.41
C ILE A 26 -40.53 -64.98 6.32
N LYS A 27 -39.68 -64.70 5.29
CA LYS A 27 -38.52 -65.55 4.90
C LYS A 27 -37.52 -64.88 3.93
N ASN A 28 -36.27 -65.36 3.94
CA ASN A 28 -35.16 -64.95 3.05
C ASN A 28 -35.39 -65.46 1.60
N TRP A 29 -34.59 -65.10 0.58
CA TRP A 29 -33.24 -65.64 0.27
C TRP A 29 -32.40 -64.65 -0.60
N ARG A 30 -31.15 -65.02 -0.94
CA ARG A 30 -30.07 -64.13 -1.45
C ARG A 30 -29.89 -64.15 -2.99
N SER A 31 -29.13 -63.16 -3.50
CA SER A 31 -28.36 -63.14 -4.77
C SER A 31 -29.17 -62.83 -6.06
N LEU A 32 -28.66 -62.09 -7.07
CA LEU A 32 -27.44 -61.25 -7.24
C LEU A 32 -27.61 -60.30 -8.47
N ILE A 33 -26.94 -59.13 -8.49
CA ILE A 33 -26.28 -58.44 -9.65
C ILE A 33 -27.00 -58.41 -11.04
N LEU A 34 -27.17 -57.29 -11.79
CA LEU A 34 -26.78 -55.85 -11.72
C LEU A 34 -27.96 -54.99 -12.29
N ILE A 35 -27.95 -53.80 -12.94
CA ILE A 35 -27.02 -52.87 -13.64
C ILE A 35 -27.33 -51.40 -13.19
N LEU A 36 -26.46 -50.44 -13.58
CA LEU A 36 -26.52 -48.99 -13.27
C LEU A 36 -27.72 -48.23 -13.88
N SER A 37 -28.13 -47.12 -13.23
CA SER A 37 -28.40 -45.87 -13.95
C SER A 37 -28.22 -44.59 -13.09
N SER A 38 -27.28 -43.74 -13.50
CA SER A 38 -27.25 -42.26 -13.34
C SER A 38 -27.20 -41.57 -11.95
N CYS A 39 -26.57 -40.38 -11.96
CA CYS A 39 -26.75 -39.27 -11.00
C CYS A 39 -26.16 -39.35 -9.57
N ILE A 40 -24.85 -39.65 -9.45
CA ILE A 40 -24.04 -39.03 -8.40
C ILE A 40 -23.49 -37.70 -8.94
N PHE A 41 -24.03 -36.57 -8.46
CA PHE A 41 -23.47 -35.25 -8.73
C PHE A 41 -22.17 -35.09 -7.94
N ILE A 42 -21.04 -35.42 -8.56
CA ILE A 42 -19.73 -35.10 -7.98
C ILE A 42 -19.57 -33.58 -8.02
N PHE A 43 -19.86 -32.94 -6.88
CA PHE A 43 -19.44 -31.57 -6.63
C PHE A 43 -17.91 -31.54 -6.63
N THR A 44 -17.34 -31.24 -7.80
CA THR A 44 -15.95 -30.84 -7.92
C THR A 44 -15.82 -29.50 -7.20
N LEU A 45 -15.50 -29.56 -5.90
CA LEU A 45 -15.04 -28.40 -5.18
C LEU A 45 -13.83 -27.88 -5.95
N ASN A 46 -14.03 -26.77 -6.67
CA ASN A 46 -12.95 -25.91 -7.09
C ASN A 46 -12.32 -25.34 -5.82
N PHE A 47 -11.43 -26.13 -5.22
CA PHE A 47 -10.39 -25.64 -4.34
C PHE A 47 -9.53 -24.70 -5.18
N SER A 48 -10.02 -23.46 -5.30
CA SER A 48 -9.22 -22.32 -5.69
C SER A 48 -8.05 -22.31 -4.72
N LEU A 49 -6.91 -22.84 -5.16
CA LEU A 49 -5.66 -22.81 -4.44
C LEU A 49 -5.36 -21.34 -4.16
N LYS A 50 -5.77 -20.86 -2.98
CA LYS A 50 -5.53 -19.49 -2.54
C LYS A 50 -4.05 -19.27 -2.76
N LYS A 51 -3.69 -18.27 -3.59
CA LYS A 51 -2.29 -17.93 -3.83
C LYS A 51 -1.65 -17.84 -2.44
N PRO A 52 -0.49 -18.50 -2.21
CA PRO A 52 0.21 -18.36 -0.95
C PRO A 52 0.51 -16.87 -0.75
N ASN A 53 -0.18 -16.24 0.21
CA ASN A 53 -0.01 -14.82 0.48
C ASN A 53 1.47 -14.55 0.74
N LEU A 54 2.07 -13.67 -0.06
CA LEU A 54 3.43 -13.22 0.17
C LEU A 54 3.41 -12.33 1.42
N ASN A 55 4.01 -12.84 2.50
CA ASN A 55 3.87 -12.34 3.88
C ASN A 55 5.22 -11.84 4.45
N LYS A 56 6.32 -12.46 4.00
CA LYS A 56 7.68 -12.13 4.43
C LYS A 56 8.32 -11.24 3.38
N PHE A 57 8.91 -10.13 3.84
CA PHE A 57 9.62 -9.17 3.01
C PHE A 57 11.04 -8.99 3.57
N GLU A 58 12.03 -8.95 2.68
CA GLU A 58 13.45 -8.90 3.02
C GLU A 58 14.17 -7.93 2.08
N SER A 59 14.99 -7.05 2.64
CA SER A 59 15.94 -6.21 1.89
C SER A 59 17.05 -7.04 1.28
N ILE A 60 17.35 -6.82 0.00
CA ILE A 60 18.51 -7.40 -0.68
C ILE A 60 19.60 -6.34 -0.79
N ASN A 61 20.49 -6.37 0.19
CA ASN A 61 21.61 -5.43 0.34
C ASN A 61 22.67 -5.64 -0.75
N GLY A 62 23.59 -4.68 -0.90
CA GLY A 62 24.71 -4.77 -1.85
C GLY A 62 24.37 -4.35 -3.29
N TYR A 63 23.12 -4.00 -3.59
CA TYR A 63 22.75 -3.30 -4.83
C TYR A 63 22.92 -1.78 -4.74
N PHE A 64 22.57 -1.19 -3.58
CA PHE A 64 22.58 0.25 -3.34
C PHE A 64 23.36 0.56 -2.06
N ILE A 65 24.22 1.59 -2.08
CA ILE A 65 25.10 1.92 -0.94
C ILE A 65 24.34 2.31 0.34
N GLN A 66 23.09 2.75 0.22
CA GLN A 66 22.20 3.05 1.34
C GLN A 66 21.98 1.84 2.26
N SER A 67 22.16 0.61 1.74
CA SER A 67 22.13 -0.63 2.52
C SER A 67 23.42 -0.94 3.30
N ASN A 68 24.50 -0.18 3.07
CA ASN A 68 25.76 -0.28 3.81
C ASN A 68 25.69 0.53 5.12
N LEU A 69 26.18 -0.06 6.22
CA LEU A 69 26.26 0.60 7.52
C LEU A 69 27.23 1.79 7.49
N GLU A 70 28.35 1.67 6.76
CA GLU A 70 29.38 2.70 6.62
C GLU A 70 28.96 3.90 5.74
N THR A 71 27.79 3.84 5.10
CA THR A 71 27.25 4.97 4.33
C THR A 71 26.40 5.85 5.22
N ASP A 72 26.96 6.97 5.64
CA ASP A 72 26.26 8.05 6.35
C ASP A 72 25.10 8.61 5.49
N PRO A 73 23.86 8.63 6.01
CA PRO A 73 22.71 9.24 5.32
C PRO A 73 22.78 10.77 5.19
N GLN A 74 23.56 11.49 6.02
CA GLN A 74 23.57 12.96 6.02
C GLN A 74 24.47 13.55 4.92
N SER A 75 25.62 12.93 4.65
CA SER A 75 26.56 13.35 3.61
C SER A 75 26.27 12.77 2.21
N PHE A 76 25.41 11.75 2.09
CA PHE A 76 25.12 11.13 0.81
C PHE A 76 24.03 11.86 -0.01
N ASN A 77 24.47 12.64 -1.01
CA ASN A 77 23.57 13.18 -2.03
C ASN A 77 23.18 12.14 -3.08
N VAL A 78 22.01 11.51 -2.92
CA VAL A 78 21.44 10.54 -3.88
C VAL A 78 21.28 11.09 -5.31
N TYR A 79 21.18 12.41 -5.49
CA TYR A 79 21.00 13.05 -6.80
C TYR A 79 22.30 13.51 -7.48
N ASP A 80 23.46 13.28 -6.86
CA ASP A 80 24.77 13.57 -7.47
C ASP A 80 24.91 12.85 -8.84
N PRO A 81 25.46 13.49 -9.89
CA PRO A 81 25.59 12.89 -11.21
C PRO A 81 26.53 11.68 -11.30
N ASN A 82 27.39 11.46 -10.30
CA ASN A 82 28.39 10.41 -10.31
C ASN A 82 27.93 9.13 -9.58
N VAL A 83 26.85 9.18 -8.80
CA VAL A 83 26.47 8.09 -7.88
C VAL A 83 25.37 7.17 -8.40
N SER A 84 24.67 7.50 -9.49
CA SER A 84 23.58 6.68 -10.08
C SER A 84 22.54 6.23 -9.04
N PHE A 85 21.96 7.17 -8.29
CA PHE A 85 21.09 6.92 -7.11
C PHE A 85 21.70 6.02 -6.01
N GLY A 86 23.02 5.81 -5.99
CA GLY A 86 23.73 4.94 -5.06
C GLY A 86 23.97 3.52 -5.57
N LEU A 87 23.75 3.23 -6.87
CA LEU A 87 23.94 1.91 -7.46
C LEU A 87 25.41 1.44 -7.37
N ILE A 88 25.66 0.36 -6.63
CA ILE A 88 27.00 -0.23 -6.43
C ILE A 88 27.55 -0.88 -7.72
N ASN A 89 26.66 -1.33 -8.60
CA ASN A 89 27.02 -2.05 -9.81
C ASN A 89 27.67 -1.12 -10.85
N LYS A 90 29.01 -1.14 -10.92
CA LYS A 90 29.85 -0.40 -11.88
C LYS A 90 29.54 -0.69 -13.38
N LEU A 91 28.74 -1.71 -13.68
CA LEU A 91 28.25 -2.01 -15.03
C LEU A 91 26.88 -1.33 -15.34
N GLY A 92 26.39 -0.47 -14.44
CA GLY A 92 25.25 0.42 -14.63
C GLY A 92 23.87 -0.24 -14.66
N TRP A 93 22.85 0.59 -14.90
CA TRP A 93 21.44 0.22 -14.86
C TRP A 93 21.06 -0.99 -15.73
N LYS A 94 21.66 -1.12 -16.92
CA LYS A 94 21.43 -2.24 -17.84
C LYS A 94 21.93 -3.59 -17.28
N SER A 95 22.96 -3.58 -16.42
CA SER A 95 23.45 -4.77 -15.73
C SER A 95 22.55 -5.10 -14.53
N PHE A 96 22.16 -4.10 -13.76
CA PHE A 96 21.20 -4.22 -12.65
C PHE A 96 19.84 -4.79 -13.10
N PHE A 97 19.27 -4.29 -14.20
CA PHE A 97 18.03 -4.84 -14.78
C PHE A 97 18.15 -6.33 -15.11
N LYS A 98 19.31 -6.76 -15.65
CA LYS A 98 19.57 -8.18 -15.94
C LYS A 98 19.70 -9.02 -14.67
N SER A 99 20.27 -8.51 -13.58
CA SER A 99 20.39 -9.28 -12.34
C SER A 99 19.06 -9.47 -11.62
N ILE A 100 18.21 -8.44 -11.53
CA ILE A 100 16.87 -8.57 -10.93
C ILE A 100 15.96 -9.49 -11.79
N ASN A 101 16.08 -9.42 -13.12
CA ASN A 101 15.40 -10.37 -14.00
C ASN A 101 15.87 -11.82 -13.81
N LYS A 102 17.17 -12.06 -13.72
CA LYS A 102 17.71 -13.39 -13.43
C LYS A 102 17.21 -13.92 -12.09
N LEU A 103 17.15 -13.08 -11.05
CA LEU A 103 16.58 -13.43 -9.74
C LEU A 103 15.10 -13.83 -9.83
N ASN A 104 14.27 -13.05 -10.53
CA ASN A 104 12.86 -13.41 -10.73
C ASN A 104 12.66 -14.69 -11.55
N GLN A 105 13.48 -14.91 -12.58
CA GLN A 105 13.42 -16.11 -13.41
C GLN A 105 13.75 -17.38 -12.60
N ILE A 106 14.89 -17.42 -11.91
CA ILE A 106 15.38 -18.65 -11.25
C ILE A 106 14.58 -19.03 -10.00
N ASN A 107 13.99 -18.07 -9.27
CA ASN A 107 13.24 -18.35 -8.05
C ASN A 107 11.70 -18.42 -8.26
N SER A 108 11.22 -18.24 -9.50
CA SER A 108 9.79 -18.21 -9.85
C SER A 108 9.02 -19.44 -9.37
N SER A 109 9.58 -20.64 -9.55
CA SER A 109 9.01 -21.92 -9.12
C SER A 109 8.86 -22.03 -7.60
N GLN A 110 9.74 -21.38 -6.84
CA GLN A 110 9.72 -21.31 -5.38
C GLN A 110 8.77 -20.22 -4.84
N LYS A 111 8.12 -19.45 -5.73
CA LYS A 111 7.20 -18.35 -5.39
C LYS A 111 7.89 -17.24 -4.57
N ILE A 112 9.16 -16.98 -4.90
CA ILE A 112 9.94 -15.85 -4.39
C ILE A 112 10.02 -14.81 -5.50
N TYR A 113 9.75 -13.55 -5.17
CA TYR A 113 9.67 -12.45 -6.14
C TYR A 113 10.49 -11.26 -5.66
N TYR A 114 11.10 -10.54 -6.59
CA TYR A 114 11.95 -9.38 -6.34
C TYR A 114 11.37 -8.18 -7.09
N LYS A 115 11.12 -7.10 -6.35
CA LYS A 115 10.71 -5.79 -6.88
C LYS A 115 11.74 -4.73 -6.47
N VAL A 116 12.01 -3.79 -7.35
CA VAL A 116 12.80 -2.58 -7.08
C VAL A 116 11.82 -1.47 -6.73
N ILE A 117 11.97 -0.88 -5.54
CA ILE A 117 11.11 0.17 -5.01
C ILE A 117 11.95 1.45 -4.86
N PHE A 118 11.58 2.49 -5.60
CA PHE A 118 12.10 3.84 -5.48
C PHE A 118 11.20 4.62 -4.52
N ALA A 119 11.51 4.59 -3.22
CA ALA A 119 10.73 5.25 -2.20
C ALA A 119 11.20 6.70 -2.04
N ALA A 120 10.39 7.66 -2.50
CA ALA A 120 10.67 9.09 -2.46
C ALA A 120 9.88 9.78 -1.35
N ARG A 121 10.53 10.65 -0.57
CA ARG A 121 9.88 11.55 0.38
C ARG A 121 9.41 12.80 -0.36
N HIS A 122 8.26 13.33 0.01
CA HIS A 122 7.81 14.64 -0.47
C HIS A 122 8.88 15.74 -0.26
N GLY A 123 8.89 16.76 -1.12
CA GLY A 123 9.62 18.01 -0.88
C GLY A 123 9.17 18.69 0.42
N GLN A 124 9.93 19.67 0.92
CA GLN A 124 9.59 20.41 2.14
C GLN A 124 8.16 20.96 2.06
N GLY A 125 7.32 20.58 3.03
CA GLY A 125 5.97 21.12 3.19
C GLY A 125 5.89 22.22 4.24
N PHE A 126 4.79 22.97 4.25
CA PHE A 126 4.55 24.00 5.27
C PHE A 126 4.53 23.45 6.71
N HIS A 127 4.16 22.17 6.90
CA HIS A 127 4.29 21.48 8.20
C HIS A 127 5.76 21.33 8.64
N ASN A 128 6.71 21.08 7.73
CA ASN A 128 8.13 21.00 8.08
C ASN A 128 8.72 22.38 8.41
N LEU A 129 8.25 23.43 7.74
CA LEU A 129 8.58 24.82 8.10
C LEU A 129 8.04 25.17 9.49
N ALA A 130 6.82 24.75 9.82
CA ALA A 130 6.22 24.97 11.13
C ALA A 130 6.92 24.17 12.24
N GLU A 131 7.24 22.90 12.01
CA GLU A 131 8.04 22.08 12.92
C GLU A 131 9.42 22.70 13.15
N THR A 132 10.10 23.16 12.09
CA THR A 132 11.41 23.84 12.21
C THR A 132 11.31 25.15 13.00
N LYS A 133 10.21 25.91 12.81
CA LYS A 133 9.95 27.19 13.49
C LYS A 133 9.64 27.02 14.98
N TYR A 134 8.93 25.96 15.36
CA TYR A 134 8.44 25.77 16.73
C TYR A 134 9.22 24.71 17.54
N GLY A 135 10.00 23.86 16.87
CA GLY A 135 10.65 22.69 17.46
C GLY A 135 9.69 21.53 17.67
N THR A 136 10.14 20.30 17.39
CA THR A 136 9.33 19.06 17.42
C THR A 136 8.51 18.90 18.71
N ILE A 137 9.06 19.26 19.88
CA ILE A 137 8.34 19.18 21.17
C ILE A 137 7.07 20.05 21.18
N MET A 138 7.14 21.30 20.74
CA MET A 138 5.97 22.20 20.70
C MET A 138 5.08 21.92 19.48
N TRP A 139 5.67 21.35 18.42
CA TRP A 139 4.92 20.86 17.27
C TRP A 139 3.97 19.73 17.69
N ASP A 140 4.50 18.63 18.22
CA ASP A 140 3.72 17.45 18.61
C ASP A 140 2.73 17.72 19.76
N CYS A 141 3.09 18.58 20.72
CA CYS A 141 2.23 18.87 21.88
C CYS A 141 1.12 19.91 21.60
N LYS A 142 1.15 20.63 20.46
CA LYS A 142 0.25 21.76 20.20
C LYS A 142 0.07 22.13 18.73
N TRP A 143 1.14 22.46 18.00
CA TRP A 143 0.98 23.13 16.70
C TRP A 143 0.48 22.18 15.60
N SER A 144 0.78 20.89 15.70
CA SER A 144 0.32 19.88 14.73
C SER A 144 -1.21 19.69 14.71
N GLU A 145 -1.90 19.94 15.83
CA GLU A 145 -3.37 19.94 15.94
C GLU A 145 -4.05 21.16 15.33
N LEU A 146 -3.29 22.24 15.10
CA LEU A 146 -3.79 23.47 14.49
C LEU A 146 -3.64 23.40 12.97
N ASN A 147 -4.38 24.22 12.25
CA ASN A 147 -4.26 24.32 10.78
C ASN A 147 -3.16 25.29 10.33
N GLY A 148 -2.67 26.14 11.25
CA GLY A 148 -1.73 27.22 10.95
C GLY A 148 -1.52 28.17 12.12
N ASP A 149 -0.67 29.19 11.93
CA ASP A 149 -0.38 30.25 12.90
C ASP A 149 -0.83 31.66 12.45
N GLY A 150 -1.56 31.74 11.32
CA GLY A 150 -1.98 32.99 10.67
C GLY A 150 -1.01 33.52 9.62
N ASN A 151 0.25 33.07 9.62
CA ASN A 151 1.26 33.38 8.60
C ASN A 151 1.59 32.14 7.73
N LEU A 152 1.62 30.97 8.35
CA LEU A 152 1.76 29.67 7.71
C LEU A 152 0.45 28.87 7.84
N THR A 153 0.13 28.09 6.80
CA THR A 153 -0.97 27.12 6.81
C THR A 153 -0.41 25.75 6.46
N TRP A 154 -0.57 24.80 7.38
CA TRP A 154 -0.06 23.43 7.25
C TRP A 154 -1.16 22.38 7.36
N GLY A 155 -2.39 22.76 7.71
CA GLY A 155 -3.53 21.86 7.81
C GLY A 155 -4.84 22.48 7.31
N PRO A 156 -5.84 21.65 6.95
CA PRO A 156 -5.69 20.21 6.69
C PRO A 156 -4.85 19.97 5.43
N ASP A 157 -4.18 18.81 5.34
CA ASP A 157 -3.46 18.33 4.16
C ASP A 157 -2.33 19.28 3.64
N ALA A 158 -1.17 19.23 4.30
CA ALA A 158 -0.05 20.15 4.01
C ALA A 158 0.41 20.16 2.54
N ARG A 159 0.62 21.37 2.01
CA ARG A 159 1.23 21.62 0.68
C ARG A 159 2.75 21.76 0.75
N LEU A 160 3.41 21.62 -0.40
CA LEU A 160 4.82 21.99 -0.60
C LEU A 160 5.05 23.50 -0.47
N SER A 161 6.17 23.89 0.13
CA SER A 161 6.73 25.24 0.03
C SER A 161 7.43 25.46 -1.32
N GLU A 162 7.84 26.70 -1.63
CA GLU A 162 8.68 26.97 -2.81
C GLU A 162 10.07 26.30 -2.73
N GLN A 163 10.60 26.12 -1.50
CA GLN A 163 11.80 25.30 -1.31
C GLN A 163 11.49 23.82 -1.64
N GLY A 164 10.38 23.26 -1.16
CA GLY A 164 10.00 21.88 -1.45
C GLY A 164 9.78 21.62 -2.95
N LYS A 165 9.21 22.57 -3.67
CA LYS A 165 9.11 22.51 -5.14
C LYS A 165 10.50 22.53 -5.80
N SER A 166 11.42 23.33 -5.27
CA SER A 166 12.81 23.42 -5.75
C SER A 166 13.61 22.13 -5.51
N GLU A 167 13.46 21.50 -4.33
CA GLU A 167 14.02 20.19 -4.00
C GLU A 167 13.56 19.12 -5.01
N VAL A 168 12.26 19.10 -5.34
CA VAL A 168 11.70 18.13 -6.29
C VAL A 168 12.12 18.42 -7.75
N ILE A 169 12.44 19.67 -8.10
CA ILE A 169 13.04 20.00 -9.40
C ILE A 169 14.46 19.41 -9.53
N ILE A 170 15.21 19.26 -8.43
CA ILE A 170 16.50 18.54 -8.43
C ILE A 170 16.25 17.04 -8.66
N ALA A 171 15.27 16.46 -7.96
CA ALA A 171 14.87 15.06 -8.14
C ALA A 171 14.46 14.76 -9.60
N LYS A 172 13.64 15.64 -10.22
CA LYS A 172 13.26 15.54 -11.64
C LYS A 172 14.48 15.45 -12.56
N LYS A 173 15.41 16.42 -12.46
CA LYS A 173 16.62 16.46 -13.31
C LYS A 173 17.49 15.22 -13.15
N ALA A 174 17.55 14.67 -11.93
CA ALA A 174 18.29 13.44 -11.67
C ALA A 174 17.57 12.22 -12.27
N TRP A 175 16.24 12.13 -12.21
CA TRP A 175 15.48 11.10 -12.93
C TRP A 175 15.66 11.18 -14.45
N GLU A 176 15.55 12.36 -15.05
CA GLU A 176 15.77 12.58 -16.49
C GLU A 176 17.17 12.12 -16.94
N ARG A 177 18.19 12.39 -16.12
CA ARG A 177 19.58 11.92 -16.29
C ARG A 177 19.70 10.40 -16.17
N GLU A 178 19.19 9.79 -15.10
CA GLU A 178 19.33 8.34 -14.92
C GLU A 178 18.57 7.52 -15.98
N ILE A 179 17.39 7.99 -16.39
CA ILE A 179 16.63 7.41 -17.52
C ILE A 179 17.46 7.48 -18.81
N SER A 180 18.12 8.61 -19.07
CA SER A 180 19.04 8.77 -20.20
C SER A 180 20.26 7.83 -20.12
N ASN A 181 20.74 7.56 -18.90
CA ASN A 181 21.78 6.56 -18.61
C ASN A 181 21.27 5.10 -18.66
N GLY A 182 19.99 4.88 -18.98
CA GLY A 182 19.40 3.55 -19.16
C GLY A 182 18.79 2.93 -17.90
N LEU A 183 18.42 3.73 -16.89
CA LEU A 183 17.50 3.32 -15.83
C LEU A 183 16.14 2.92 -16.45
N PRO A 184 15.63 1.69 -16.20
CA PRO A 184 14.26 1.35 -16.57
C PRO A 184 13.26 2.28 -15.90
N LEU A 185 12.30 2.81 -16.66
CA LEU A 185 11.16 3.51 -16.10
C LEU A 185 10.39 2.58 -15.14
N PRO A 186 9.89 3.09 -14.00
CA PRO A 186 8.97 2.33 -13.15
C PRO A 186 7.74 1.89 -13.95
N GLU A 187 7.31 0.64 -13.81
CA GLU A 187 6.07 0.13 -14.42
C GLU A 187 4.82 0.54 -13.62
N LEU A 188 5.01 0.98 -12.38
CA LEU A 188 3.97 1.46 -11.48
C LEU A 188 4.48 2.67 -10.69
N MET A 189 3.65 3.71 -10.59
CA MET A 189 3.83 4.79 -9.63
C MET A 189 2.70 4.70 -8.61
N ILE A 190 3.06 4.55 -7.34
CA ILE A 190 2.18 4.72 -6.19
C ILE A 190 2.47 6.09 -5.59
N VAL A 191 1.42 6.76 -5.15
CA VAL A 191 1.54 8.06 -4.48
C VAL A 191 0.57 8.12 -3.31
N SER A 192 1.04 8.72 -2.21
CA SER A 192 0.18 9.01 -1.07
C SER A 192 -0.94 9.98 -1.47
N PRO A 193 -2.16 9.85 -0.90
CA PRO A 193 -3.25 10.79 -1.13
C PRO A 193 -3.06 12.18 -0.50
N LEU A 194 -1.97 12.43 0.24
CA LEU A 194 -1.71 13.75 0.85
C LEU A 194 -1.02 14.69 -0.16
N SER A 195 -1.49 15.92 -0.25
CA SER A 195 -1.19 16.88 -1.33
C SER A 195 0.30 17.06 -1.60
N ARG A 196 1.13 17.27 -0.57
CA ARG A 196 2.60 17.38 -0.72
C ARG A 196 3.25 16.22 -1.48
N ALA A 197 2.72 15.00 -1.36
CA ALA A 197 3.22 13.83 -2.08
C ALA A 197 2.71 13.81 -3.54
N ILE A 198 1.46 14.20 -3.77
CA ILE A 198 0.89 14.31 -5.12
C ILE A 198 1.58 15.43 -5.92
N GLU A 199 1.82 16.58 -5.28
CA GLU A 199 2.61 17.70 -5.82
C GLU A 199 4.04 17.24 -6.15
N THR A 200 4.69 16.51 -5.24
CA THR A 200 6.02 15.94 -5.47
C THR A 200 6.04 15.01 -6.70
N MET A 201 5.11 14.06 -6.79
CA MET A 201 5.00 13.15 -7.93
C MET A 201 4.74 13.91 -9.24
N LYS A 202 3.82 14.89 -9.21
CA LYS A 202 3.43 15.71 -10.36
C LYS A 202 4.58 16.56 -10.88
N ILE A 203 5.39 17.16 -9.99
CA ILE A 203 6.59 17.94 -10.35
C ILE A 203 7.73 17.04 -10.82
N THR A 204 7.93 15.86 -10.20
CA THR A 204 8.94 14.87 -10.64
C THR A 204 8.69 14.41 -12.08
N GLY A 205 7.42 14.30 -12.48
CA GLY A 205 7.02 14.23 -13.88
C GLY A 205 7.01 12.83 -14.51
N LEU A 206 7.36 11.76 -13.77
CA LEU A 206 7.39 10.38 -14.29
C LEU A 206 6.05 9.93 -14.89
N TRP A 207 4.93 10.47 -14.41
CA TRP A 207 3.59 10.23 -14.94
C TRP A 207 3.44 10.58 -16.42
N GLY A 208 4.23 11.53 -16.94
CA GLY A 208 4.24 11.89 -18.36
C GLY A 208 4.74 10.78 -19.30
N PHE A 209 5.48 9.79 -18.78
CA PHE A 209 5.98 8.64 -19.55
C PHE A 209 5.14 7.37 -19.34
N LEU A 210 4.27 7.35 -18.31
CA LEU A 210 3.72 6.12 -17.72
C LEU A 210 2.19 6.15 -17.53
N GLY A 211 1.56 7.32 -17.72
CA GLY A 211 0.15 7.53 -17.43
C GLY A 211 -0.12 7.89 -15.95
N PRO A 212 -1.39 7.87 -15.51
CA PRO A 212 -1.78 8.37 -14.20
C PRO A 212 -1.24 7.51 -13.04
N ALA A 213 -0.64 8.17 -12.05
CA ALA A 213 -0.13 7.53 -10.83
C ALA A 213 -1.26 7.07 -9.91
N GLU A 214 -1.00 6.02 -9.12
CA GLU A 214 -1.98 5.39 -8.25
C GLU A 214 -1.98 6.01 -6.85
N ILE A 215 -3.03 6.77 -6.55
CA ILE A 215 -3.37 7.21 -5.20
C ILE A 215 -3.81 5.98 -4.40
N ARG A 216 -3.02 5.61 -3.39
CA ARG A 216 -3.28 4.46 -2.52
C ARG A 216 -3.23 4.84 -1.04
N GLU A 217 -4.33 4.63 -0.32
CA GLU A 217 -4.55 5.12 1.05
C GLU A 217 -3.53 4.55 2.04
N GLN A 218 -3.11 3.29 1.85
CA GLN A 218 -2.16 2.62 2.75
C GLN A 218 -0.75 3.24 2.77
N TRP A 219 -0.43 4.23 1.91
CA TRP A 219 0.87 4.89 1.81
C TRP A 219 0.89 6.36 2.29
N ARG A 220 -0.16 6.84 2.98
CA ARG A 220 -0.13 8.12 3.74
C ARG A 220 0.75 8.06 4.99
N GLU A 221 1.21 9.21 5.49
CA GLU A 221 1.93 9.33 6.77
C GLU A 221 1.03 8.86 7.94
N ASN A 222 1.54 8.88 9.18
CA ASN A 222 0.82 8.53 10.39
C ASN A 222 -0.60 9.13 10.41
N ILE A 223 -1.59 8.29 10.67
CA ILE A 223 -3.00 8.67 10.64
C ILE A 223 -3.42 9.25 11.99
N GLY A 224 -4.09 10.41 11.97
CA GLY A 224 -4.69 11.05 13.16
C GLY A 224 -3.79 12.06 13.88
N LEU A 225 -4.39 12.78 14.82
CA LEU A 225 -3.92 13.94 15.57
C LEU A 225 -3.43 15.14 14.72
N HIS A 226 -2.46 14.92 13.86
CA HIS A 226 -1.80 15.96 13.06
C HIS A 226 -2.69 16.38 11.89
N THR A 227 -3.07 17.66 11.81
CA THR A 227 -3.94 18.20 10.74
C THR A 227 -3.29 18.14 9.37
N CYS A 228 -1.96 18.28 9.31
CA CYS A 228 -1.18 18.14 8.08
C CYS A 228 -1.33 16.78 7.41
N ASP A 229 -1.77 15.77 8.17
CA ASP A 229 -1.97 14.38 7.73
C ASP A 229 -3.45 13.98 7.63
N ARG A 230 -4.36 14.93 7.88
CA ARG A 230 -5.78 14.81 7.55
C ARG A 230 -5.96 14.97 6.03
N ARG A 231 -6.48 13.95 5.37
CA ARG A 231 -6.65 13.89 3.91
C ARG A 231 -7.86 14.74 3.47
N ARG A 232 -7.74 15.40 2.33
CA ARG A 232 -8.86 16.07 1.62
C ARG A 232 -9.83 15.08 0.97
N LYS A 233 -10.96 15.56 0.47
CA LYS A 233 -11.93 14.69 -0.21
C LYS A 233 -11.36 14.15 -1.51
N LYS A 234 -11.73 12.91 -1.86
CA LYS A 234 -11.34 12.27 -3.13
C LYS A 234 -11.71 13.13 -4.34
N SER A 235 -12.89 13.74 -4.34
CA SER A 235 -13.38 14.68 -5.36
C SER A 235 -12.54 15.95 -5.43
N GLU A 236 -12.18 16.57 -4.31
CA GLU A 236 -11.30 17.75 -4.24
C GLU A 236 -9.91 17.46 -4.83
N ILE A 237 -9.32 16.32 -4.43
CA ILE A 237 -8.02 15.84 -4.92
C ILE A 237 -8.11 15.55 -6.43
N LEU A 238 -9.17 14.88 -6.90
CA LEU A 238 -9.36 14.55 -8.31
C LEU A 238 -9.54 15.80 -9.19
N ASN A 239 -10.31 16.77 -8.72
CA ASN A 239 -10.58 18.04 -9.40
C ASN A 239 -9.30 18.87 -9.59
N GLU A 240 -8.44 18.90 -8.58
CA GLU A 240 -7.19 19.68 -8.62
C GLU A 240 -6.07 19.00 -9.43
N PHE A 241 -5.85 17.69 -9.22
CA PHE A 241 -4.71 17.00 -9.83
C PHE A 241 -5.04 16.42 -11.21
N ASN A 242 -6.33 16.21 -11.52
CA ASN A 242 -6.89 15.69 -12.77
C ASN A 242 -6.65 14.18 -13.02
N HIS A 243 -7.69 13.51 -13.53
CA HIS A 243 -7.73 12.07 -13.83
C HIS A 243 -6.67 11.59 -14.85
N THR A 244 -6.09 12.51 -15.64
CA THR A 244 -4.98 12.23 -16.55
C THR A 244 -3.64 12.05 -15.81
N VAL A 245 -3.50 12.63 -14.63
CA VAL A 245 -2.26 12.63 -13.81
C VAL A 245 -2.35 11.64 -12.65
N ILE A 246 -3.55 11.47 -12.08
CA ILE A 246 -3.81 10.55 -10.97
C ILE A 246 -5.04 9.67 -11.20
N LYS A 247 -5.00 8.45 -10.68
CA LYS A 247 -6.16 7.56 -10.52
C LYS A 247 -6.16 6.99 -9.11
N PHE A 248 -7.33 6.75 -8.54
CA PHE A 248 -7.47 6.15 -7.20
C PHE A 248 -7.51 4.62 -7.29
N GLU A 249 -7.06 3.95 -6.23
CA GLU A 249 -7.31 2.52 -6.05
C GLU A 249 -8.81 2.19 -5.95
N LYS A 250 -9.14 0.91 -6.14
CA LYS A 250 -10.52 0.43 -6.04
C LYS A 250 -11.05 0.67 -4.63
N ASP A 251 -12.33 1.04 -4.53
CA ASP A 251 -13.08 1.24 -3.28
C ASP A 251 -12.56 2.38 -2.37
N PHE A 252 -11.64 3.23 -2.87
CA PHE A 252 -11.13 4.41 -2.17
C PHE A 252 -12.26 5.35 -1.74
N LYS A 253 -12.27 5.73 -0.46
CA LYS A 253 -13.34 6.52 0.19
C LYS A 253 -13.34 7.99 -0.22
N GLU A 254 -14.50 8.63 -0.13
CA GLU A 254 -14.66 10.06 -0.45
C GLU A 254 -14.05 10.93 0.65
N GLU A 255 -14.69 10.91 1.82
CA GLU A 255 -14.23 11.57 3.05
C GLU A 255 -13.02 10.82 3.67
N ASP A 256 -12.30 11.50 4.57
CA ASP A 256 -11.26 10.88 5.39
C ASP A 256 -11.86 10.22 6.64
N GLU A 257 -12.35 8.99 6.45
CA GLU A 257 -12.92 8.14 7.51
C GLU A 257 -11.88 7.58 8.51
N LEU A 258 -10.58 7.84 8.29
CA LEU A 258 -9.49 7.22 9.08
C LEU A 258 -8.82 8.18 10.05
N TRP A 259 -8.80 9.48 9.77
CA TRP A 259 -8.17 10.48 10.64
C TRP A 259 -9.04 10.80 11.85
N ASP A 260 -8.44 10.70 13.04
CA ASP A 260 -9.05 11.01 14.33
C ASP A 260 -8.35 12.24 14.97
N PRO A 261 -9.08 13.17 15.62
CA PRO A 261 -8.48 14.37 16.22
C PRO A 261 -7.79 14.16 17.57
N ILE A 262 -7.94 13.00 18.21
CA ILE A 262 -7.43 12.69 19.55
C ILE A 262 -6.32 11.63 19.48
N TYR A 263 -6.52 10.61 18.63
CA TYR A 263 -5.65 9.46 18.51
C TYR A 263 -4.71 9.56 17.30
N GLN A 264 -3.48 9.06 17.47
CA GLN A 264 -2.46 9.00 16.41
C GLN A 264 -1.93 7.58 16.20
N GLU A 265 -1.71 7.22 14.94
CA GLU A 265 -1.12 5.94 14.56
C GLU A 265 0.33 5.80 15.07
N THR A 266 0.60 4.75 15.83
CA THR A 266 1.97 4.47 16.33
C THR A 266 2.86 3.86 15.26
N SER A 267 4.18 3.90 15.44
CA SER A 267 5.15 3.23 14.56
C SER A 267 4.86 1.73 14.36
N GLN A 268 4.32 1.04 15.38
CA GLN A 268 3.92 -0.37 15.30
C GLN A 268 2.65 -0.59 14.47
N GLN A 269 1.67 0.30 14.59
CA GLN A 269 0.46 0.29 13.76
C GLN A 269 0.80 0.59 12.29
N LEU A 270 1.70 1.56 12.07
CA LEU A 270 2.24 1.90 10.75
C LEU A 270 3.00 0.72 10.12
N ASP A 271 3.83 -0.01 10.89
CA ASP A 271 4.55 -1.19 10.40
C ASP A 271 3.60 -2.34 10.00
N ILE A 272 2.46 -2.49 10.70
CA ILE A 272 1.38 -3.40 10.29
C ILE A 272 0.73 -2.93 8.98
N ARG A 273 0.46 -1.62 8.86
CA ARG A 273 -0.13 -1.02 7.65
C ARG A 273 0.79 -1.14 6.42
N ILE A 274 2.08 -0.86 6.56
CA ILE A 274 3.04 -0.96 5.45
C ILE A 274 3.34 -2.42 5.09
N ARG A 275 3.37 -3.35 6.05
CA ARG A 275 3.43 -4.80 5.76
C ARG A 275 2.22 -5.27 4.95
N LYS A 276 1.02 -4.79 5.28
CA LYS A 276 -0.20 -5.05 4.50
C LYS A 276 -0.14 -4.41 3.10
N ALA A 277 0.39 -3.19 2.97
CA ALA A 277 0.56 -2.49 1.70
C ALA A 277 1.55 -3.21 0.75
N LEU A 278 2.68 -3.71 1.28
CA LEU A 278 3.59 -4.61 0.56
C LEU A 278 2.89 -5.92 0.19
N GLY A 279 2.10 -6.50 1.09
CA GLY A 279 1.26 -7.66 0.81
C GLY A 279 0.35 -7.44 -0.40
N GLN A 280 -0.30 -6.29 -0.52
CA GLN A 280 -1.09 -5.95 -1.70
C GLN A 280 -0.21 -5.84 -2.96
N LEU A 281 0.86 -5.04 -2.90
CA LEU A 281 1.79 -4.80 -4.01
C LEU A 281 2.46 -6.07 -4.58
N PHE A 282 2.73 -7.07 -3.74
CA PHE A 282 3.33 -8.33 -4.16
C PHE A 282 2.32 -9.41 -4.56
N ASN A 283 1.08 -9.40 -4.02
CA ASN A 283 0.05 -10.36 -4.40
C ASN A 283 -0.85 -9.91 -5.57
N GLU A 284 -0.69 -8.67 -6.07
CA GLU A 284 -1.26 -8.19 -7.33
C GLU A 284 -1.03 -9.14 -8.51
N LYS A 285 -1.90 -9.06 -9.53
CA LYS A 285 -1.73 -9.84 -10.78
C LYS A 285 -0.67 -9.26 -11.73
N SER A 286 -0.18 -8.06 -11.46
CA SER A 286 0.77 -7.33 -12.29
C SER A 286 2.20 -7.89 -12.17
N THR A 287 2.92 -7.94 -13.28
CA THR A 287 4.34 -8.33 -13.32
C THR A 287 5.28 -7.22 -12.87
N HIS A 288 4.77 -6.03 -12.52
CA HIS A 288 5.53 -4.82 -12.23
C HIS A 288 6.72 -5.10 -11.31
N GLN A 289 7.92 -4.94 -11.84
CA GLN A 289 9.21 -5.20 -11.21
C GLN A 289 9.85 -3.91 -10.69
N PHE A 290 9.65 -2.79 -11.37
CA PHE A 290 10.14 -1.46 -10.97
C PHE A 290 8.97 -0.57 -10.54
N ILE A 291 9.01 -0.02 -9.33
CA ILE A 291 7.92 0.76 -8.75
C ILE A 291 8.48 2.05 -8.14
N SER A 292 7.86 3.20 -8.44
CA SER A 292 8.07 4.44 -7.69
C SER A 292 6.99 4.56 -6.62
N ILE A 293 7.36 4.97 -5.41
CA ILE A 293 6.41 5.25 -4.32
C ILE A 293 6.73 6.63 -3.76
N THR A 294 5.85 7.61 -4.02
CA THR A 294 5.98 8.96 -3.46
C THR A 294 5.16 9.07 -2.17
N ALA A 295 5.86 9.17 -1.04
CA ALA A 295 5.28 9.13 0.30
C ALA A 295 6.07 10.04 1.27
N HIS A 296 6.27 9.58 2.51
CA HIS A 296 6.59 10.42 3.67
C HIS A 296 7.65 9.77 4.58
N SER A 297 8.13 10.52 5.56
CA SER A 297 9.24 10.16 6.47
C SER A 297 8.96 8.94 7.34
N GLY A 298 7.78 8.89 7.97
CA GLY A 298 7.32 7.77 8.78
C GLY A 298 7.07 6.54 7.92
N VAL A 299 6.40 6.70 6.78
CA VAL A 299 6.16 5.63 5.79
C VAL A 299 7.45 4.99 5.29
N ILE A 300 8.47 5.78 4.94
CA ILE A 300 9.76 5.25 4.49
C ILE A 300 10.46 4.53 5.64
N SER A 301 10.56 5.14 6.83
CA SER A 301 11.15 4.50 8.01
C SER A 301 10.47 3.17 8.36
N SER A 302 9.14 3.12 8.24
CA SER A 302 8.33 1.90 8.41
C SER A 302 8.61 0.85 7.35
N LEU A 303 8.68 1.25 6.07
CA LEU A 303 9.06 0.36 4.98
C LEU A 303 10.43 -0.29 5.24
N LEU A 304 11.43 0.48 5.69
CA LEU A 304 12.77 -0.04 6.02
C LEU A 304 12.72 -1.07 7.16
N ARG A 305 12.03 -0.77 8.28
CA ARG A 305 11.84 -1.72 9.38
C ARG A 305 11.12 -3.00 8.95
N VAL A 306 10.04 -2.88 8.17
CA VAL A 306 9.21 -4.01 7.73
C VAL A 306 9.98 -5.00 6.85
N ILE A 307 10.95 -4.52 6.04
CA ILE A 307 11.82 -5.35 5.18
C ILE A 307 13.17 -5.71 5.83
N GLY A 308 13.47 -5.24 7.04
CA GLY A 308 14.76 -5.47 7.71
C GLY A 308 15.96 -4.74 7.06
N HIS A 309 15.72 -3.58 6.43
CA HIS A 309 16.80 -2.66 6.03
C HIS A 309 17.25 -1.84 7.26
N ARG A 310 18.49 -1.32 7.24
CA ARG A 310 18.97 -0.37 8.27
C ARG A 310 18.11 0.90 8.28
N ASP A 311 18.02 1.58 9.42
CA ASP A 311 17.47 2.94 9.44
C ASP A 311 18.28 3.85 8.51
N TYR A 312 17.57 4.60 7.66
CA TYR A 312 18.16 5.50 6.67
C TYR A 312 17.26 6.76 6.53
N PRO A 313 17.49 7.81 7.34
CA PRO A 313 16.72 9.04 7.30
C PRO A 313 16.75 9.68 5.91
N THR A 314 15.58 9.79 5.28
CA THR A 314 15.46 10.38 3.93
C THR A 314 15.09 11.86 4.05
N GLN A 315 15.94 12.75 3.51
CA GLN A 315 15.71 14.20 3.45
C GLN A 315 14.46 14.56 2.62
N THR A 316 13.93 15.78 2.77
CA THR A 316 12.81 16.24 1.95
C THR A 316 13.19 16.31 0.47
N GLY A 317 12.27 15.89 -0.39
CA GLY A 317 12.50 15.69 -1.82
C GLY A 317 13.47 14.55 -2.16
N GLY A 318 14.06 13.87 -1.17
CA GLY A 318 15.00 12.77 -1.34
C GLY A 318 14.35 11.42 -1.62
N MET A 319 15.18 10.42 -1.90
CA MET A 319 14.75 9.08 -2.30
C MET A 319 15.71 8.00 -1.80
N ILE A 320 15.18 6.83 -1.45
CA ILE A 320 15.93 5.59 -1.28
C ILE A 320 15.47 4.52 -2.29
N PRO A 321 16.36 4.00 -3.15
CA PRO A 321 16.10 2.82 -3.97
C PRO A 321 16.36 1.54 -3.15
N LEU A 322 15.42 0.60 -3.23
CA LEU A 322 15.40 -0.64 -2.46
C LEU A 322 15.20 -1.83 -3.40
N VAL A 323 15.88 -2.95 -3.14
CA VAL A 323 15.54 -4.24 -3.75
C VAL A 323 14.85 -5.09 -2.70
N VAL A 324 13.53 -5.26 -2.84
CA VAL A 324 12.70 -6.00 -1.89
C VAL A 324 12.41 -7.38 -2.45
N LYS A 325 12.85 -8.41 -1.73
CA LYS A 325 12.42 -9.79 -1.89
C LYS A 325 11.13 -10.00 -1.11
N ALA A 326 10.15 -10.65 -1.72
CA ALA A 326 9.00 -11.23 -1.04
C ALA A 326 9.01 -12.75 -1.20
N SER A 327 8.66 -13.47 -0.14
CA SER A 327 8.43 -14.92 -0.18
C SER A 327 7.15 -15.29 0.55
N TRP A 328 6.64 -16.48 0.25
CA TRP A 328 5.64 -17.09 1.12
C TRP A 328 6.26 -17.39 2.49
N GLU A 329 5.42 -17.31 3.51
CA GLU A 329 5.72 -17.77 4.86
C GLU A 329 4.44 -18.42 5.42
N PRO A 330 4.52 -19.61 6.04
CA PRO A 330 3.37 -20.27 6.64
C PRO A 330 2.65 -19.33 7.61
N SER A 331 1.33 -19.21 7.46
CA SER A 331 0.48 -18.33 8.27
C SER A 331 0.23 -18.88 9.67
N HIS A 332 1.29 -19.17 10.42
CA HIS A 332 1.27 -19.63 11.81
C HIS A 332 1.59 -18.50 12.80
N THR A 333 2.22 -17.41 12.35
CA THR A 333 2.36 -16.18 13.14
C THR A 333 1.04 -15.42 13.17
N ILE A 334 0.47 -15.25 14.36
CA ILE A 334 -0.58 -14.26 14.61
C ILE A 334 0.01 -12.88 14.26
N PRO A 335 -0.67 -12.01 13.48
CA PRO A 335 -0.20 -10.66 13.24
C PRO A 335 0.04 -9.93 14.58
N PRO A 336 1.13 -9.15 14.72
CA PRO A 336 1.40 -8.46 15.98
C PRO A 336 0.21 -7.58 16.35
N LEU A 337 -0.21 -7.62 17.61
CA LEU A 337 -1.28 -6.76 18.09
C LEU A 337 -0.88 -5.28 17.85
N PRO A 338 -1.79 -4.41 17.41
CA PRO A 338 -1.44 -3.02 17.09
C PRO A 338 -1.00 -2.20 18.31
N GLY A 339 -1.35 -2.63 19.53
CA GLY A 339 -1.26 -1.80 20.73
C GLY A 339 -2.29 -0.66 20.73
N PRO A 340 -2.35 0.13 21.81
CA PRO A 340 -3.13 1.37 21.81
C PRO A 340 -2.54 2.36 20.80
N SER A 341 -3.40 3.21 20.23
CA SER A 341 -2.96 4.39 19.47
C SER A 341 -2.29 5.39 20.40
N GLY A 342 -1.40 6.21 19.85
CA GLY A 342 -0.84 7.36 20.55
C GLY A 342 -1.91 8.42 20.83
N ILE A 343 -1.60 9.32 21.75
CA ILE A 343 -2.32 10.57 22.00
C ILE A 343 -1.31 11.71 22.09
N ARG A 344 -1.77 12.95 21.98
CA ARG A 344 -0.94 14.15 22.13
C ARG A 344 -0.05 14.11 23.39
N PRO A 345 1.27 14.35 23.28
CA PRO A 345 2.13 14.48 24.45
C PRO A 345 1.79 15.75 25.26
N ASN A 346 2.09 15.74 26.55
CA ASN A 346 2.00 16.94 27.38
C ASN A 346 3.03 17.98 26.89
N CYS A 347 2.62 19.25 26.76
CA CYS A 347 3.58 20.33 26.54
C CYS A 347 4.48 20.54 27.78
N PRO A 348 5.72 21.04 27.58
CA PRO A 348 6.52 21.58 28.65
C PRO A 348 5.80 22.70 29.41
N THR A 349 6.11 22.81 30.70
CA THR A 349 5.64 23.86 31.63
C THR A 349 6.58 25.06 31.63
#